data_AF-A0A952H784-F1
#
_entry.id   AF-A0A952H784-F1
#
_cell.length_a   1.000
_cell.length_b   1.000
_cell.length_c   1.000
_cell.angle_alpha   90.00
_cell.angle_beta   90.00
_cell.angle_gamma   90.00
#
_symmetry.space_group_name_H-M   'P 1'
#
loop_
_entity.id
_entity.type
_entity.pdbx_description
1 polymer ?
#
loop_
_entity_poly.entity_id
_entity_poly.type
_entity_poly.pdbx_seq_one_letter_code
_entity_poly.pdbx_strand_id
1 'polypeptide(L)'
;LSGYKAARVVVKINALTDAELIHALLRTAQAGTKVDLIVRGACMLPPGLPGVSDNIVVRSVVGRFLEHSRVCYFRWAEATESDPGEALFLSSADWMSRNMFRRIEVAWPVQDARLRQRVIDEALQPYLHDTMDAWQLGPDGRSVRVDGSGGLSAQQALMRRYSE
;
A
#
# COMPACT_ATOMS: atom_id res chain seq x y z
N LEU A 1 -11.69 -16.63 -8.14
CA LEU A 1 -10.79 -15.75 -8.92
C LEU A 1 -10.11 -16.61 -9.99
N SER A 2 -10.78 -16.83 -11.13
CA SER A 2 -10.22 -17.54 -12.29
C SER A 2 -9.87 -16.57 -13.40
N GLY A 3 -8.71 -16.76 -14.04
CA GLY A 3 -8.23 -15.96 -15.18
C GLY A 3 -7.21 -14.91 -14.74
N TYR A 4 -5.98 -15.03 -15.25
CA TYR A 4 -4.83 -14.11 -15.16
C TYR A 4 -4.83 -13.13 -13.96
N LYS A 5 -3.98 -13.37 -12.95
CA LYS A 5 -3.85 -12.46 -11.79
C LYS A 5 -3.40 -11.06 -12.26
N ALA A 6 -4.34 -10.13 -12.41
CA ALA A 6 -4.11 -8.76 -12.91
C ALA A 6 -2.94 -8.03 -12.23
N ALA A 7 -2.26 -7.13 -12.95
CA ALA A 7 -1.19 -6.30 -12.39
C ALA A 7 -1.67 -5.53 -11.15
N ARG A 8 -0.81 -5.42 -10.13
CA ARG A 8 -1.14 -4.75 -8.86
C ARG A 8 0.06 -4.06 -8.25
N VAL A 9 -0.18 -2.89 -7.67
CA VAL A 9 0.75 -2.18 -6.81
C VAL A 9 0.10 -1.98 -5.45
N VAL A 10 0.79 -2.34 -4.37
CA VAL A 10 0.36 -2.03 -3.00
C VAL A 10 1.52 -1.35 -2.28
N VAL A 11 1.30 -0.15 -1.76
CA VAL A 11 2.34 0.62 -1.07
C VAL A 11 1.83 1.05 0.29
N LYS A 12 2.54 0.67 1.35
CA LYS A 12 2.33 1.15 2.72
C LYS A 12 3.50 2.02 3.11
N ILE A 13 3.26 3.30 3.42
CA ILE A 13 4.27 4.31 3.78
C ILE A 13 3.66 5.37 4.70
N ASN A 14 4.48 6.22 5.30
CA ASN A 14 3.96 7.27 6.18
C ASN A 14 3.58 8.53 5.43
N ALA A 15 4.23 8.83 4.30
CA ALA A 15 3.89 9.99 3.48
C ALA A 15 4.25 9.78 2.00
N LEU A 16 3.40 10.32 1.13
CA LEU A 16 3.57 10.39 -0.32
C LEU A 16 3.48 11.84 -0.78
N THR A 17 4.64 12.46 -1.03
CA THR A 17 4.71 13.84 -1.51
C THR A 17 5.71 14.05 -2.65
N ASP A 18 6.34 12.99 -3.15
CA ASP A 18 7.26 13.10 -4.28
C ASP A 18 6.51 13.11 -5.62
N ALA A 19 6.74 14.14 -6.44
CA ALA A 19 5.99 14.35 -7.68
C ALA A 19 6.30 13.30 -8.76
N GLU A 20 7.54 12.83 -8.86
CA GLU A 20 7.91 11.84 -9.88
C GLU A 20 7.27 10.48 -9.58
N LEU A 21 7.29 10.07 -8.31
CA LEU A 21 6.62 8.85 -7.85
C LEU A 21 5.10 8.94 -8.00
N ILE A 22 4.50 10.09 -7.72
CA ILE A 22 3.06 10.32 -7.96
C ILE A 22 2.73 10.18 -9.44
N HIS A 23 3.48 10.81 -10.34
CA HIS A 23 3.26 10.68 -11.78
C HIS A 23 3.46 9.25 -12.28
N ALA A 24 4.41 8.49 -11.71
CA ALA A 24 4.60 7.08 -12.04
C ALA A 24 3.37 6.25 -11.64
N LEU A 25 2.84 6.43 -10.43
CA LEU A 25 1.62 5.76 -9.97
C LEU A 25 0.41 6.08 -10.85
N LEU A 26 0.24 7.34 -11.25
CA LEU A 26 -0.83 7.75 -12.16
C LEU A 26 -0.73 7.04 -13.51
N ARG A 27 0.46 7.02 -14.13
CA ARG A 27 0.67 6.29 -15.40
C ARG A 27 0.39 4.80 -15.26
N THR A 28 0.84 4.18 -14.18
CA THR A 28 0.59 2.76 -13.88
C THR A 28 -0.90 2.47 -13.74
N ALA A 29 -1.64 3.32 -13.03
CA ALA A 29 -3.08 3.21 -12.86
C ALA A 29 -3.85 3.38 -14.18
N GLN A 30 -3.44 4.36 -15.00
CA GLN A 30 -4.01 4.60 -16.34
C GLN A 30 -3.76 3.45 -17.32
N ALA A 31 -2.68 2.69 -17.12
CA ALA A 31 -2.42 1.44 -17.86
C ALA A 31 -3.28 0.25 -17.39
N GLY A 32 -4.21 0.45 -16.46
CA GLY A 32 -5.14 -0.57 -15.97
C GLY A 32 -4.66 -1.35 -14.74
N THR A 33 -3.54 -0.95 -14.13
CA THR A 33 -3.05 -1.59 -12.90
C THR A 33 -3.83 -1.10 -11.70
N LYS A 34 -4.30 -2.01 -10.83
CA LYS A 34 -4.86 -1.60 -9.53
C LYS A 34 -3.76 -1.13 -8.59
N VAL A 35 -3.95 0.04 -7.99
CA VAL A 35 -3.00 0.64 -7.04
C VAL A 35 -3.69 0.87 -5.71
N ASP A 36 -3.20 0.22 -4.66
CA ASP A 36 -3.66 0.42 -3.29
C ASP A 36 -2.58 1.12 -2.46
N LEU A 37 -2.89 2.29 -1.91
CA LEU A 37 -1.97 3.09 -1.12
C LEU A 37 -2.46 3.16 0.33
N ILE A 38 -1.64 2.68 1.27
CA ILE A 38 -1.84 2.80 2.71
C ILE A 38 -0.89 3.90 3.20
N VAL A 39 -1.36 5.14 3.27
CA VAL A 39 -0.58 6.32 3.64
C VAL A 39 -1.09 6.89 4.94
N ARG A 40 -0.32 6.75 6.02
CA ARG A 40 -0.74 7.20 7.37
C ARG A 40 -0.84 8.72 7.50
N GLY A 41 0.11 9.44 6.89
CA GLY A 41 0.29 10.89 7.00
C GLY A 41 -0.07 11.62 5.71
N ALA A 42 0.80 12.55 5.28
CA ALA A 42 0.54 13.40 4.13
C ALA A 42 0.53 12.60 2.81
N CYS A 43 -0.50 12.82 1.99
CA CYS A 43 -0.60 12.28 0.64
C CYS A 43 -1.01 13.40 -0.32
N MET A 44 -0.21 13.66 -1.35
CA MET A 44 -0.51 14.68 -2.37
C MET A 44 -1.10 14.08 -3.65
N LEU A 45 -1.22 12.75 -3.75
CA LEU A 45 -1.85 12.08 -4.88
C LEU A 45 -3.37 12.26 -4.79
N PRO A 46 -4.06 12.76 -5.83
CA PRO A 46 -5.52 12.84 -5.86
C PRO A 46 -6.13 11.53 -6.36
N PRO A 47 -6.73 10.67 -5.51
CA PRO A 47 -7.31 9.38 -5.93
C PRO A 47 -8.71 9.53 -6.53
N GLY A 48 -9.17 8.55 -7.30
CA GLY A 48 -10.56 8.45 -7.74
C GLY A 48 -11.00 9.44 -8.82
N LEU A 49 -10.06 10.11 -9.51
CA LEU A 49 -10.38 10.98 -10.64
C LEU A 49 -10.62 10.13 -11.91
N PRO A 50 -11.77 10.26 -12.58
CA PRO A 50 -12.09 9.48 -13.78
C PRO A 50 -11.00 9.57 -14.86
N GLY A 51 -10.51 8.43 -15.35
CA GLY A 51 -9.47 8.36 -16.40
C GLY A 51 -8.06 8.81 -15.98
N VAL A 52 -7.88 9.17 -14.71
CA VAL A 52 -6.59 9.66 -14.16
C VAL A 52 -6.12 8.81 -12.99
N SER A 53 -6.98 8.55 -12.02
CA SER A 53 -6.64 7.84 -10.78
C SER A 53 -7.80 6.99 -10.23
N ASP A 54 -8.74 6.62 -11.09
CA ASP A 54 -9.87 5.73 -10.80
C ASP A 54 -9.45 4.32 -10.37
N ASN A 55 -8.28 3.85 -10.83
CA ASN A 55 -7.67 2.61 -10.37
C ASN A 55 -6.81 2.76 -9.09
N ILE A 56 -6.79 3.95 -8.47
CA ILE A 56 -6.02 4.23 -7.25
C ILE A 56 -6.95 4.41 -6.05
N VAL A 57 -6.75 3.58 -5.03
CA VAL A 57 -7.39 3.76 -3.72
C VAL A 57 -6.35 4.21 -2.71
N VAL A 58 -6.60 5.33 -2.04
CA VAL A 58 -5.76 5.82 -0.94
C VAL A 58 -6.52 5.68 0.36
N ARG A 59 -5.88 5.06 1.35
CA ARG A 59 -6.39 4.95 2.71
C ARG A 59 -5.32 5.22 3.76
N SER A 60 -5.76 5.63 4.93
CA SER A 60 -4.94 5.76 6.15
C SER A 60 -5.55 4.87 7.23
N VAL A 61 -4.71 4.21 8.04
CA VAL A 61 -5.17 3.46 9.21
C VAL A 61 -4.60 4.15 10.44
N VAL A 62 -5.48 4.65 11.30
CA VAL A 62 -5.13 5.43 12.49
C VAL A 62 -5.77 4.77 13.71
N GLY A 63 -5.03 3.84 14.32
CA GLY A 63 -5.42 3.14 15.53
C GLY A 63 -4.55 3.50 16.74
N ARG A 64 -4.45 2.56 17.68
CA ARG A 64 -3.63 2.67 18.90
C ARG A 64 -2.14 2.83 18.61
N PHE A 65 -1.59 2.05 17.68
CA PHE A 65 -0.18 2.07 17.33
C PHE A 65 0.09 3.03 16.17
N LEU A 66 1.27 3.62 16.18
CA LEU A 66 1.76 4.43 15.07
C LEU A 66 2.27 3.50 13.97
N GLU A 67 1.55 3.46 12.86
CA GLU A 67 2.02 2.76 11.67
C GLU A 67 3.32 3.40 11.17
N HIS A 68 4.39 2.61 11.10
CA HIS A 68 5.71 3.07 10.68
C HIS A 68 6.43 2.07 9.76
N SER A 69 5.81 0.93 9.43
CA SER A 69 6.31 0.00 8.43
C SER A 69 6.21 0.62 7.03
N ARG A 70 7.27 0.49 6.21
CA ARG A 70 7.25 0.87 4.80
C ARG A 70 7.43 -0.37 3.93
N VAL A 71 6.41 -0.67 3.13
CA VAL A 71 6.31 -1.90 2.32
C VAL A 71 5.84 -1.54 0.93
N CYS A 72 6.54 -2.01 -0.09
CA CYS A 72 6.16 -1.83 -1.49
C CYS A 72 6.02 -3.20 -2.14
N TYR A 73 4.83 -3.55 -2.61
CA TYR A 73 4.53 -4.79 -3.31
C TYR A 73 4.11 -4.48 -4.75
N PHE A 74 4.70 -5.22 -5.69
CA PHE A 74 4.47 -5.10 -7.12
C PHE A 74 4.17 -6.47 -7.71
N ARG A 75 3.20 -6.55 -8.61
CA ARG A 75 2.86 -7.74 -9.40
C ARG A 75 2.63 -7.34 -10.85
N TRP A 76 3.29 -7.98 -11.80
CA TRP A 76 3.29 -7.57 -13.22
C TRP A 76 2.93 -8.66 -14.23
N ALA A 77 3.05 -9.94 -13.90
CA ALA A 77 2.78 -11.03 -14.85
C ALA A 77 2.43 -12.34 -14.12
N GLU A 78 2.10 -13.38 -14.89
CA GLU A 78 2.07 -14.74 -14.35
C GLU A 78 3.49 -15.21 -14.01
N ALA A 79 3.59 -15.95 -12.91
CA ALA A 79 4.87 -16.51 -12.48
C ALA A 79 5.38 -17.51 -13.52
N THR A 80 6.64 -17.35 -13.89
CA THR A 80 7.43 -18.32 -14.64
C THR A 80 8.43 -19.00 -13.70
N GLU A 81 9.10 -20.06 -14.14
CA GLU A 81 10.15 -20.71 -13.33
C GLU A 81 11.29 -19.75 -12.96
N SER A 82 11.56 -18.75 -13.80
CA SER A 82 12.64 -17.77 -13.61
C SER A 82 12.19 -16.43 -13.01
N ASP A 83 10.89 -16.13 -13.02
CA ASP A 83 10.32 -14.87 -12.52
C ASP A 83 9.05 -15.16 -11.73
N PRO A 84 8.99 -14.90 -10.42
CA PRO A 84 7.80 -15.11 -9.62
C PRO A 84 6.61 -14.20 -10.01
N GLY A 85 6.81 -13.23 -10.91
CA GLY A 85 5.77 -12.30 -11.37
C GLY A 85 5.40 -11.25 -10.31
N GLU A 86 6.17 -11.17 -9.23
CA GLU A 86 5.97 -10.26 -8.12
C GLU A 86 7.28 -9.94 -7.38
N ALA A 87 7.31 -8.77 -6.75
CA ALA A 87 8.37 -8.37 -5.84
C ALA A 87 7.79 -7.61 -4.64
N LEU A 88 8.41 -7.83 -3.48
CA LEU A 88 8.12 -7.07 -2.27
C LEU A 88 9.42 -6.48 -1.73
N PHE A 89 9.35 -5.20 -1.35
CA PHE A 89 10.44 -4.47 -0.73
C PHE A 89 10.01 -3.96 0.64
N LEU A 90 10.93 -4.05 1.60
CA LEU A 90 10.89 -3.29 2.83
C LEU A 90 11.81 -2.08 2.68
N SER A 91 11.49 -0.97 3.36
CA SER A 91 12.20 0.29 3.15
C SER A 91 12.38 1.10 4.43
N SER A 92 13.45 1.88 4.50
CA SER A 92 13.59 2.97 5.49
C SER A 92 12.88 4.25 5.04
N ALA A 93 12.67 4.43 3.74
CA ALA A 93 12.17 5.67 3.13
C ALA A 93 10.65 5.71 2.97
N ASP A 94 10.10 6.89 3.25
CA ASP A 94 8.84 7.34 2.68
C ASP A 94 9.04 7.88 1.26
N TRP A 95 7.97 8.10 0.51
CA TRP A 95 8.01 8.64 -0.85
C TRP A 95 7.88 10.16 -0.82
N MET A 96 8.91 10.81 -0.27
CA MET A 96 9.06 12.26 -0.25
C MET A 96 10.39 12.65 -0.88
N SER A 97 10.46 13.82 -1.51
CA SER A 97 11.67 14.29 -2.19
C SER A 97 12.89 14.38 -1.25
N ARG A 98 12.70 14.64 0.05
CA ARG A 98 13.80 14.60 1.03
C ARG A 98 14.38 13.20 1.24
N ASN A 99 13.56 12.15 1.14
CA ASN A 99 14.02 10.77 1.24
C ASN A 99 14.73 10.34 -0.05
N MET A 100 14.19 10.75 -1.20
CA MET A 100 14.75 10.36 -2.51
C MET A 100 16.06 11.07 -2.85
N PHE A 101 16.21 12.35 -2.47
CA PHE A 101 17.32 13.18 -2.97
C PHE A 101 18.24 13.74 -1.89
N ARG A 102 17.85 13.70 -0.61
CA ARG A 102 18.60 14.36 0.48
C ARG A 102 19.00 13.43 1.61
N ARG A 103 18.67 12.14 1.52
CA ARG A 103 18.99 11.13 2.53
C ARG A 103 19.52 9.89 1.85
N ILE A 104 20.41 9.21 2.56
CA ILE A 104 20.76 7.83 2.23
C ILE A 104 19.68 6.97 2.86
N GLU A 105 18.99 6.21 2.02
CA GLU A 105 17.90 5.33 2.41
C GLU A 105 18.17 3.94 1.82
N VAL A 106 17.59 2.92 2.44
CA VAL A 106 17.72 1.53 1.97
C VAL A 106 16.34 0.96 1.71
N ALA A 107 16.18 0.35 0.54
CA ALA A 107 15.10 -0.56 0.24
C ALA A 107 15.71 -1.90 -0.15
N TRP A 108 15.17 -3.00 0.38
CA TRP A 108 15.69 -4.34 0.13
C TRP A 108 14.57 -5.31 -0.24
N PRO A 109 14.81 -6.21 -1.21
CA PRO A 109 13.81 -7.18 -1.63
C PRO A 109 13.66 -8.30 -0.60
N VAL A 110 12.43 -8.79 -0.42
CA VAL A 110 12.13 -10.03 0.31
C VAL A 110 12.04 -11.18 -0.69
N GLN A 111 13.17 -11.85 -0.90
CA GLN A 111 13.31 -12.90 -1.92
C GLN A 111 12.66 -14.22 -1.50
N ASP A 112 12.78 -14.60 -0.22
CA ASP A 112 12.15 -15.80 0.31
C ASP A 112 10.61 -15.68 0.25
N ALA A 113 9.97 -16.64 -0.42
CA ALA A 113 8.54 -16.62 -0.67
C ALA A 113 7.71 -16.72 0.63
N ARG A 114 8.18 -17.46 1.65
CA ARG A 114 7.47 -17.59 2.93
C ARG A 114 7.54 -16.29 3.72
N LEU A 115 8.70 -15.63 3.75
CA LEU A 115 8.86 -14.32 4.38
C LEU A 115 8.05 -13.25 3.63
N ARG A 116 8.05 -13.28 2.30
CA ARG A 116 7.23 -12.36 1.49
C ARG A 116 5.75 -12.52 1.80
N GLN A 117 5.26 -13.76 1.82
CA GLN A 117 3.85 -14.04 2.17
C GLN A 117 3.53 -13.57 3.58
N ARG A 118 4.41 -13.80 4.55
CA ARG A 118 4.25 -13.29 5.92
C ARG A 118 4.11 -11.77 5.97
N VAL A 119 4.93 -11.04 5.23
CA VAL A 119 4.82 -9.56 5.16
C VAL A 119 3.50 -9.14 4.52
N ILE A 120 3.04 -9.85 3.48
CA ILE A 120 1.73 -9.57 2.88
C ILE A 120 0.61 -9.78 3.91
N ASP A 121 0.63 -10.92 4.60
CA ASP A 121 -0.41 -11.33 5.56
C ASP A 121 -0.46 -10.45 6.81
N GLU A 122 0.65 -9.84 7.20
CA GLU A 122 0.75 -9.07 8.44
C GLU A 122 0.82 -7.57 8.22
N ALA A 123 1.50 -7.09 7.18
CA ALA A 123 1.75 -5.67 6.97
C ALA A 123 0.85 -5.03 5.90
N LEU A 124 0.24 -5.82 5.00
CA LEU A 124 -0.58 -5.30 3.90
C LEU A 124 -2.05 -5.73 4.01
N GLN A 125 -2.34 -7.03 4.02
CA GLN A 125 -3.70 -7.56 3.93
C GLN A 125 -4.63 -7.06 5.05
N PRO A 126 -4.24 -7.07 6.35
CA PRO A 126 -5.12 -6.57 7.41
C PRO A 126 -5.47 -5.09 7.21
N TYR A 127 -4.51 -4.28 6.74
CA TYR A 127 -4.69 -2.85 6.48
C TYR A 127 -5.52 -2.56 5.23
N LEU A 128 -5.49 -3.45 4.23
CA LEU A 128 -6.38 -3.40 3.06
C LEU A 128 -7.81 -3.85 3.37
N HIS A 129 -8.04 -4.49 4.51
CA HIS A 129 -9.37 -4.93 4.94
C HIS A 129 -9.85 -4.26 6.23
N ASP A 130 -9.07 -3.30 6.75
CA ASP A 130 -9.44 -2.54 7.93
C ASP A 130 -10.67 -1.67 7.63
N THR A 131 -11.71 -1.83 8.44
CA THR A 131 -12.97 -1.07 8.37
C THR A 131 -13.30 -0.39 9.70
N MET A 132 -12.43 -0.52 10.70
CA MET A 132 -12.64 0.06 12.03
C MET A 132 -11.82 1.34 12.20
N ASP A 133 -10.54 1.28 11.85
CA ASP A 133 -9.54 2.33 12.06
C ASP A 133 -9.15 3.02 10.74
N ALA A 134 -9.71 2.58 9.61
CA ALA A 134 -9.40 3.08 8.28
C ALA A 134 -10.19 4.34 7.88
N TRP A 135 -9.50 5.21 7.16
CA TRP A 135 -10.02 6.39 6.48
C TRP A 135 -9.67 6.31 5.00
N GLN A 136 -10.60 6.61 4.12
CA GLN A 136 -10.38 6.64 2.67
C GLN A 136 -10.34 8.08 2.18
N LEU A 137 -9.32 8.43 1.40
CA LEU A 137 -9.20 9.74 0.76
C LEU A 137 -10.05 9.76 -0.51
N GLY A 138 -10.97 10.72 -0.60
CA GLY A 138 -11.82 10.96 -1.75
C GLY A 138 -11.17 11.87 -2.81
N PRO A 139 -11.80 11.97 -4.00
CA PRO A 139 -11.31 12.82 -5.10
C PRO A 139 -11.40 14.32 -4.80
N ASP A 140 -12.19 14.72 -3.81
CA ASP A 140 -12.32 16.09 -3.31
C ASP A 140 -11.26 16.45 -2.25
N GLY A 141 -10.33 15.54 -1.97
CA GLY A 141 -9.29 15.69 -0.95
C GLY A 141 -9.79 15.47 0.48
N ARG A 142 -11.07 15.11 0.68
CA ARG A 142 -11.60 14.82 2.02
C ARG A 142 -11.38 13.36 2.37
N SER A 143 -11.01 13.12 3.62
CA SER A 143 -10.93 11.76 4.16
C SER A 143 -12.23 11.42 4.88
N VAL A 144 -12.84 10.30 4.51
CA VAL A 144 -14.02 9.75 5.17
C VAL A 144 -13.65 8.47 5.89
N ARG A 145 -14.19 8.26 7.09
CA ARG A 145 -13.99 6.99 7.80
C ARG A 145 -14.66 5.89 6.99
N VAL A 146 -13.97 4.75 6.86
CA VAL A 146 -14.58 3.55 6.29
C VAL A 146 -15.63 3.07 7.30
N ASP A 147 -16.91 3.05 6.92
CA ASP A 147 -17.98 2.64 7.84
C ASP A 147 -18.04 1.11 7.93
N GLY A 148 -18.03 0.60 9.16
CA GLY A 148 -17.95 -0.82 9.47
C GLY A 148 -18.35 -1.07 10.91
N SER A 149 -19.65 -1.03 11.21
CA SER A 149 -20.15 -1.50 12.51
C SER A 149 -19.70 -2.95 12.77
N GLY A 150 -18.98 -3.20 13.87
CA GLY A 150 -18.35 -4.50 14.14
C GLY A 150 -17.18 -4.86 13.20
N GLY A 151 -16.57 -3.86 12.57
CA GLY A 151 -15.57 -4.00 11.52
C GLY A 151 -14.24 -4.65 11.94
N LEU A 152 -13.37 -4.88 10.96
CA LEU A 152 -12.05 -5.46 11.16
C LEU A 152 -11.06 -4.35 11.52
N SER A 153 -10.27 -4.54 12.58
CA SER A 153 -9.10 -3.70 12.90
C SER A 153 -7.82 -4.50 12.68
N ALA A 154 -6.92 -3.95 11.87
CA ALA A 154 -5.62 -4.54 11.58
C ALA A 154 -4.80 -4.73 12.85
N GLN A 155 -4.74 -3.70 13.69
CA GLN A 155 -3.94 -3.71 14.92
C GLN A 155 -4.50 -4.69 15.95
N GLN A 156 -5.83 -4.76 16.11
CA GLN A 156 -6.45 -5.74 17.01
C GLN A 156 -6.29 -7.18 16.51
N ALA A 157 -6.37 -7.41 15.20
CA ALA A 157 -6.11 -8.72 14.62
C ALA A 157 -4.68 -9.18 14.87
N LEU A 158 -3.69 -8.30 14.67
CA LEU A 158 -2.28 -8.61 14.92
C LEU A 158 -1.98 -8.80 16.41
N MET A 159 -2.54 -7.96 17.30
CA MET A 159 -2.40 -8.16 18.75
C MET A 159 -2.92 -9.52 19.19
N ARG A 160 -4.11 -9.93 18.71
CA ARG A 160 -4.67 -11.25 19.02
C ARG A 160 -3.82 -12.41 18.47
N ARG A 161 -3.26 -12.25 17.27
CA ARG A 161 -2.39 -13.27 16.66
C ARG A 161 -1.11 -13.52 17.46
N TYR A 162 -0.63 -12.52 18.20
CA TYR A 162 0.66 -12.54 18.89
C TYR A 162 0.55 -12.35 20.41
N SER A 163 -0.65 -12.53 20.97
CA SER A 163 -0.90 -12.45 22.42
C SER A 163 -0.70 -13.77 23.17
N GLU A 164 -0.42 -14.86 22.46
CA GLU A 164 -0.12 -16.21 22.96
C GLU A 164 1.34 -16.57 22.64
#